data_AF-A0A5J4PWT2-F1
#
_entry.id   AF-A0A5J4PWT2-F1
#
_cell.length_a   1.000
_cell.length_b   1.000
_cell.length_c   1.000
_cell.angle_alpha   90.00
_cell.angle_beta   90.00
_cell.angle_gamma   90.00
#
_symmetry.space_group_name_H-M   'P 1'
#
loop_
_entity.id
_entity.type
_entity.pdbx_description
1 polymer ?
#
loop_
_entity_poly.entity_id
_entity_poly.type
_entity_poly.pdbx_seq_one_letter_code
_entity_poly.pdbx_strand_id
1 'polypeptide(L)'
;MSISKSKIRLIHLLEQKKHRKEEGVFLAEGPKLIADLSRAFRCRFLAATAGWLQQNPHVLADEITEVSVGELSRCSLLTTPQQVLAVFEQPQYQLDLTFVRKSLSLALDDVQDPGNLGTIIRMA
;
A
#
# COMPACT_ATOMS: atom_id res chain seq x y z
N MET A 1 7.97 5.07 -19.56
CA MET A 1 9.06 5.78 -18.83
C MET A 1 9.55 4.85 -17.75
N SER A 2 10.84 4.80 -17.43
CA SER A 2 11.35 3.85 -16.44
C SER A 2 11.38 4.44 -15.03
N ILE A 3 11.20 3.58 -14.02
CA ILE A 3 11.31 3.98 -12.61
C ILE A 3 12.79 4.29 -12.29
N SER A 4 13.04 5.45 -11.70
CA SER A 4 14.41 5.87 -11.35
C SER A 4 15.04 4.92 -10.32
N LYS A 5 16.38 4.75 -10.37
CA LYS A 5 17.12 3.90 -9.43
C LYS A 5 16.90 4.32 -7.96
N SER A 6 16.86 5.61 -7.70
CA SER A 6 16.62 6.16 -6.35
C SER A 6 15.23 5.78 -5.83
N LYS A 7 14.22 5.78 -6.70
CA LYS A 7 12.86 5.40 -6.33
C LYS A 7 12.71 3.90 -6.10
N ILE A 8 13.35 3.07 -6.94
CA ILE A 8 13.45 1.62 -6.71
C ILE A 8 14.08 1.35 -5.34
N ARG A 9 15.18 2.04 -5.01
CA ARG A 9 15.83 1.90 -3.70
C ARG A 9 14.90 2.31 -2.55
N LEU A 10 14.17 3.42 -2.69
CA LEU A 10 13.20 3.85 -1.69
C LEU A 10 12.11 2.80 -1.48
N ILE A 11 11.51 2.28 -2.55
CA ILE A 11 10.48 1.22 -2.49
C ILE A 11 10.98 0.01 -1.71
N HIS A 12 12.21 -0.46 -1.96
CA HIS A 12 12.80 -1.56 -1.22
C HIS A 12 12.98 -1.26 0.28
N LEU A 13 13.34 -0.01 0.64
CA LEU A 13 13.47 0.38 2.04
C LEU A 13 12.13 0.35 2.79
N LEU A 14 11.00 0.53 2.09
CA LEU A 14 9.65 0.51 2.68
C LEU A 14 9.22 -0.88 3.19
N GLU A 15 9.98 -1.94 2.89
CA GLU A 15 9.82 -3.25 3.56
C GLU A 15 10.01 -3.12 5.08
N GLN A 16 10.89 -2.20 5.51
CA GLN A 16 11.21 -2.01 6.91
C GLN A 16 10.29 -0.99 7.57
N LYS A 17 9.73 -1.35 8.74
CA LYS A 17 8.83 -0.50 9.54
C LYS A 17 9.42 0.88 9.84
N LYS A 18 10.74 0.95 10.06
CA LYS A 18 11.46 2.19 10.33
C LYS A 18 11.26 3.20 9.20
N HIS A 19 11.57 2.82 7.97
CA HIS A 19 11.46 3.72 6.82
C HIS A 19 10.02 4.09 6.50
N ARG A 20 9.04 3.17 6.68
CA ARG A 20 7.62 3.54 6.54
C ARG A 20 7.21 4.66 7.48
N LYS A 21 7.67 4.61 8.73
CA LYS A 21 7.39 5.65 9.73
C LYS A 21 8.10 6.97 9.43
N GLU A 22 9.36 6.90 9.03
CA GLU A 22 10.17 8.09 8.72
C GLU A 22 9.63 8.83 7.49
N GLU A 23 9.26 8.08 6.45
CA GLU A 23 8.74 8.64 5.19
C GLU A 23 7.24 8.94 5.25
N GLY A 24 6.52 8.38 6.23
CA GLY A 24 5.06 8.53 6.36
C GLY A 24 4.28 7.85 5.24
N VAL A 25 4.82 6.78 4.65
CA VAL A 25 4.21 6.07 3.51
C VAL A 25 4.33 4.55 3.65
N PHE A 26 3.50 3.81 2.92
CA PHE A 26 3.58 2.36 2.83
C PHE A 26 3.40 1.86 1.39
N LEU A 27 4.00 0.70 1.11
CA LEU A 27 3.90 0.01 -0.17
C LEU A 27 2.66 -0.90 -0.20
N ALA A 28 1.98 -0.93 -1.34
CA ALA A 28 0.93 -1.89 -1.66
C ALA A 28 1.14 -2.44 -3.07
N GLU A 29 0.89 -3.73 -3.25
CA GLU A 29 1.10 -4.44 -4.51
C GLU A 29 -0.14 -5.26 -4.88
N GLY A 30 -0.50 -5.22 -6.17
CA GLY A 30 -1.59 -6.01 -6.73
C GLY A 30 -2.89 -5.23 -6.98
N PRO A 31 -3.68 -5.66 -7.99
CA PRO A 31 -4.78 -4.89 -8.55
C PRO A 31 -5.92 -4.70 -7.56
N LYS A 32 -6.32 -5.76 -6.84
CA LYS A 32 -7.41 -5.70 -5.87
C LYS A 32 -7.08 -4.77 -4.71
N LEU A 33 -5.91 -4.97 -4.09
CA LEU A 33 -5.47 -4.18 -2.94
C LEU A 33 -5.39 -2.69 -3.31
N ILE A 34 -4.80 -2.37 -4.46
CA ILE A 34 -4.66 -0.98 -4.90
C ILE A 34 -6.02 -0.35 -5.21
N ALA A 35 -6.95 -1.09 -5.83
CA ALA A 35 -8.31 -0.59 -6.05
C ALA A 35 -9.06 -0.29 -4.75
N ASP A 36 -8.88 -1.12 -3.72
CA ASP A 36 -9.49 -0.92 -2.40
C ASP A 36 -8.86 0.29 -1.68
N LEU A 37 -7.53 0.37 -1.66
CA LEU A 37 -6.80 1.45 -0.98
C LEU A 37 -6.95 2.81 -1.65
N SER A 38 -7.08 2.86 -2.98
CA SER A 38 -7.21 4.14 -3.72
C SER A 38 -8.47 4.93 -3.35
N ARG A 39 -9.46 4.29 -2.71
CA ARG A 39 -10.67 4.96 -2.20
C ARG A 39 -10.50 5.54 -0.80
N ALA A 40 -9.51 5.07 -0.05
CA ALA A 40 -9.33 5.40 1.37
C ALA A 40 -8.05 6.19 1.64
N PHE A 41 -7.04 6.08 0.77
CA PHE A 41 -5.71 6.65 0.98
C PHE A 41 -5.25 7.45 -0.23
N ARG A 42 -4.49 8.51 0.02
CA ARG A 42 -3.83 9.28 -1.03
C ARG A 42 -2.67 8.45 -1.61
N CYS A 43 -2.73 8.21 -2.92
CA CYS A 43 -1.65 7.53 -3.64
C CYS A 43 -0.57 8.54 -4.07
N ARG A 44 0.65 8.37 -3.55
CA ARG A 44 1.81 9.23 -3.88
C ARG A 44 2.47 8.83 -5.18
N PHE A 45 2.54 7.52 -5.43
CA PHE A 45 3.19 6.99 -6.60
C PHE A 45 2.50 5.70 -7.03
N LEU A 46 2.24 5.57 -8.32
CA LEU A 46 1.65 4.40 -8.95
C LEU A 46 2.52 3.98 -10.14
N ALA A 47 3.00 2.74 -10.12
CA ALA A 47 3.62 2.08 -11.25
C ALA A 47 2.72 0.95 -11.73
N ALA A 48 2.32 0.97 -13.00
CA ALA A 48 1.42 -0.04 -13.54
C ALA A 48 1.69 -0.35 -15.01
N THR A 49 1.26 -1.52 -15.45
CA THR A 49 1.25 -1.86 -16.88
C THR A 49 0.19 -1.08 -17.64
N ALA A 50 0.42 -0.82 -18.93
CA ALA A 50 -0.52 -0.11 -19.80
C ALA A 50 -1.94 -0.70 -19.75
N GLY A 51 -2.05 -2.03 -19.82
CA GLY A 51 -3.33 -2.73 -19.78
C GLY A 51 -4.08 -2.51 -18.47
N TRP A 52 -3.36 -2.45 -17.34
CA TRP A 52 -3.98 -2.17 -16.05
C TRP A 52 -4.48 -0.72 -15.96
N LEU A 53 -3.69 0.25 -16.42
CA LEU A 53 -4.09 1.68 -16.42
C LEU A 53 -5.34 1.91 -17.27
N GLN A 54 -5.41 1.29 -18.46
CA GLN A 54 -6.58 1.39 -19.33
C GLN A 54 -7.85 0.84 -18.68
N GLN A 55 -7.74 -0.23 -17.89
CA GLN A 55 -8.86 -0.83 -17.16
C GLN A 55 -9.23 -0.07 -15.89
N ASN A 56 -8.32 0.74 -15.34
CA ASN A 56 -8.49 1.44 -14.07
C ASN A 56 -8.26 2.96 -14.20
N PRO A 57 -8.93 3.67 -15.13
CA PRO A 57 -8.68 5.09 -15.40
C PRO A 57 -9.08 6.02 -14.24
N HIS A 58 -9.85 5.50 -13.28
CA HIS A 58 -10.34 6.23 -12.12
C HIS A 58 -9.37 6.20 -10.92
N VAL A 59 -8.30 5.41 -11.00
CA VAL A 59 -7.28 5.37 -9.94
C VAL A 59 -6.36 6.57 -10.12
N LEU A 60 -6.40 7.48 -9.14
CA LEU A 60 -5.61 8.71 -9.14
C LEU A 60 -4.38 8.56 -8.24
N ALA A 61 -3.27 9.13 -8.68
CA ALA A 61 -2.06 9.27 -7.88
C ALA A 61 -1.36 10.59 -8.19
N ASP A 62 -0.58 11.11 -7.23
CA ASP A 62 0.24 12.32 -7.44
C ASP A 62 1.23 12.12 -8.61
N GLU A 63 1.75 10.90 -8.76
CA GLU A 63 2.63 10.50 -9.86
C GLU A 63 2.27 9.11 -10.38
N ILE A 64 2.03 8.99 -11.69
CA ILE A 64 1.73 7.72 -12.38
C ILE A 64 2.84 7.43 -13.39
N THR A 65 3.37 6.21 -13.38
CA THR A 65 4.33 5.74 -14.38
C THR A 65 3.85 4.45 -15.03
N GLU A 66 3.63 4.50 -16.34
CA GLU A 66 3.42 3.30 -17.14
C GLU A 66 4.76 2.55 -17.32
N VAL A 67 4.76 1.28 -16.95
CA VAL A 67 5.94 0.40 -16.91
C VAL A 67 5.64 -0.98 -17.49
N SER A 68 6.68 -1.65 -17.98
CA SER A 68 6.60 -3.06 -18.35
C SER A 68 6.58 -3.99 -17.13
N VAL A 69 6.17 -5.25 -17.34
CA VAL A 69 6.24 -6.28 -16.28
C VAL A 69 7.67 -6.47 -15.78
N GLY A 70 8.67 -6.45 -16.67
CA GLY A 70 10.07 -6.58 -16.29
C GLY A 70 10.59 -5.43 -15.44
N GLU A 71 10.04 -4.21 -15.62
CA GLU A 71 10.36 -3.07 -14.76
C GLU A 71 9.70 -3.17 -13.39
N LEU A 72 8.44 -3.64 -13.32
CA LEU A 72 7.77 -3.94 -12.06
C LEU A 72 8.55 -4.97 -11.23
N SER A 73 9.10 -5.99 -11.87
CA SER A 73 9.94 -7.00 -11.20
C SER A 73 11.17 -6.42 -10.51
N ARG A 74 11.64 -5.24 -10.90
CA ARG A 74 12.82 -4.60 -10.29
C ARG A 74 12.49 -3.85 -9.00
N CYS A 75 11.22 -3.48 -8.79
CA CYS A 75 10.77 -2.75 -7.61
C CYS A 75 9.81 -3.54 -6.71
N SER A 76 9.16 -4.57 -7.23
CA SER A 76 8.28 -5.47 -6.47
C SER A 76 9.01 -6.15 -5.32
N LEU A 77 8.36 -6.25 -4.16
CA LEU A 77 8.82 -7.10 -3.05
C LEU A 77 8.26 -8.52 -3.16
N LEU A 78 7.28 -8.74 -4.04
CA LEU A 78 6.71 -10.05 -4.31
C LEU A 78 7.61 -10.88 -5.22
N THR A 79 7.63 -12.20 -4.97
CA THR A 79 8.29 -13.20 -5.83
C THR A 79 7.67 -13.26 -7.23
N THR A 80 6.35 -13.04 -7.31
CA THR A 80 5.61 -12.92 -8.56
C THR A 80 4.99 -11.52 -8.65
N PRO A 81 5.70 -10.56 -9.27
CA PRO A 81 5.23 -9.20 -9.47
C PRO A 81 3.89 -9.18 -10.20
N GLN A 82 2.98 -8.35 -9.71
CA GLN A 82 1.65 -8.19 -10.32
C GLN A 82 1.64 -7.01 -11.30
N GLN A 83 0.47 -6.69 -11.87
CA GLN A 83 0.32 -5.69 -12.91
C GLN A 83 0.46 -4.23 -12.43
N VAL A 84 0.53 -4.01 -11.11
CA VAL A 84 0.51 -2.69 -10.47
C VAL A 84 1.14 -2.71 -9.07
N LEU A 85 1.83 -1.62 -8.72
CA LEU A 85 2.45 -1.33 -7.43
C LEU A 85 2.20 0.15 -7.09
N ALA A 86 1.91 0.43 -5.82
CA ALA A 86 1.60 1.78 -5.36
C ALA A 86 2.24 2.09 -4.01
N VAL A 87 2.59 3.36 -3.82
CA VAL A 87 3.01 3.92 -2.53
C VAL A 87 1.90 4.87 -2.06
N PHE A 88 1.34 4.59 -0.89
CA PHE A 88 0.26 5.37 -0.28
C PHE A 88 0.76 6.13 0.95
N GLU A 89 0.15 7.29 1.25
CA GLU A 89 0.37 7.99 2.51
C GLU A 89 -0.15 7.16 3.68
N GLN A 90 0.67 7.04 4.73
CA GLN A 90 0.24 6.40 5.97
C GLN A 90 -0.62 7.39 6.77
N PRO A 91 -1.88 7.05 7.10
CA PRO A 91 -2.75 7.93 7.86
C PRO A 91 -2.23 8.13 9.28
N GLN A 92 -2.54 9.28 9.86
CA GLN A 92 -2.38 9.52 11.29
C GLN A 92 -3.77 9.61 11.93
N TYR A 93 -4.09 8.63 12.76
CA TYR A 93 -5.34 8.60 13.52
C TYR A 93 -5.08 9.00 14.97
N GLN A 94 -5.96 9.83 15.52
CA GLN A 94 -5.99 10.12 16.95
C GLN A 94 -7.01 9.21 17.63
N LEU A 95 -6.65 8.67 18.79
CA LEU A 95 -7.56 7.84 19.57
C LEU A 95 -8.63 8.71 20.21
N ASP A 96 -9.90 8.47 19.86
CA ASP A 96 -11.05 9.06 20.53
C ASP A 96 -11.72 8.03 21.45
N LEU A 97 -11.51 8.18 22.76
CA LEU A 97 -12.11 7.30 23.77
C LEU A 97 -13.64 7.43 23.84
N THR A 98 -14.22 8.54 23.40
CA THR A 98 -15.68 8.71 23.40
C THR A 98 -16.33 7.83 22.34
N PHE A 99 -15.68 7.67 21.19
CA PHE A 99 -16.10 6.74 20.14
C PHE A 99 -16.01 5.29 20.63
N VAL A 100 -14.86 4.89 21.17
CA VAL A 100 -14.61 3.52 21.68
C VAL A 100 -15.69 3.09 22.69
N ARG A 101 -16.08 3.97 23.61
CA ARG A 101 -17.11 3.69 24.63
C ARG A 101 -18.52 3.45 24.08
N LYS A 102 -18.79 3.85 22.84
CA LYS A 102 -20.11 3.79 22.20
C LYS A 102 -20.19 2.76 21.06
N SER A 103 -19.12 2.02 20.82
CA SER A 103 -19.00 1.06 19.72
C SER A 103 -18.60 -0.32 20.23
N LEU A 104 -18.93 -1.37 19.48
CA LEU A 104 -18.23 -2.65 19.63
C LEU A 104 -16.75 -2.41 19.31
N SER A 105 -15.86 -2.77 20.22
CA SER A 105 -14.43 -2.53 20.08
C SER A 105 -13.64 -3.78 20.46
N LEU A 106 -12.62 -4.08 19.67
CA LEU A 106 -11.67 -5.16 19.93
C LEU A 106 -10.39 -4.58 20.51
N ALA A 107 -9.99 -5.07 21.69
CA ALA A 107 -8.69 -4.80 22.29
C ALA A 107 -7.76 -5.98 22.02
N LEU A 108 -6.64 -5.72 21.35
CA LEU A 108 -5.66 -6.75 21.00
C LEU A 108 -4.48 -6.65 21.97
N ASP A 109 -4.34 -7.65 22.82
CA ASP A 109 -3.20 -7.78 23.75
C ASP A 109 -2.22 -8.81 23.21
N ASP A 110 -0.99 -8.37 22.97
CA ASP A 110 0.14 -9.17 22.47
C ASP A 110 -0.12 -10.05 21.22
N VAL A 111 -0.93 -9.56 20.26
CA VAL A 111 -1.08 -10.22 18.95
C VAL A 111 0.12 -9.89 18.06
N GLN A 112 1.07 -10.82 17.99
CA GLN A 112 2.36 -10.60 17.31
C GLN A 112 2.37 -11.01 15.83
N ASP A 113 1.58 -12.01 15.44
CA ASP A 113 1.58 -12.54 14.07
C ASP A 113 0.71 -11.68 13.13
N PRO A 114 1.26 -11.16 12.02
CA PRO A 114 0.50 -10.38 11.04
C PRO A 114 -0.67 -11.15 10.39
N GLY A 115 -0.54 -12.48 10.24
CA GLY A 115 -1.59 -13.34 9.69
C GLY A 115 -2.79 -13.47 10.63
N ASN A 116 -2.52 -13.65 11.93
CA ASN A 116 -3.54 -13.65 12.98
C ASN A 116 -4.29 -12.31 13.01
N LEU A 117 -3.56 -11.19 13.02
CA LEU A 117 -4.16 -9.86 12.97
C LEU A 117 -5.04 -9.67 11.72
N GLY A 118 -4.55 -10.12 10.56
CA GLY A 118 -5.31 -10.06 9.32
C GLY A 118 -6.61 -10.87 9.35
N THR A 119 -6.60 -12.02 10.02
CA THR A 119 -7.79 -12.86 10.18
C THR A 119 -8.81 -12.19 11.10
N ILE A 120 -8.36 -11.62 12.23
CA ILE A 120 -9.21 -10.88 13.16
C ILE A 120 -9.90 -9.71 12.45
N ILE A 121 -9.14 -8.89 11.70
CA ILE A 121 -9.69 -7.74 10.97
C ILE A 121 -10.74 -8.15 9.93
N ARG A 122 -10.59 -9.32 9.30
CA ARG A 122 -11.56 -9.82 8.31
C ARG A 122 -12.85 -10.33 8.94
N MET A 123 -12.81 -10.76 10.19
CA MET A 123 -13.97 -11.27 10.93
C MET A 123 -14.70 -10.19 11.74
N ALA A 124 -14.02 -9.07 12.02
CA ALA A 124 -14.53 -7.97 12.82
C ALA A 124 -15.62 -7.15 12.13
#